data_AF-A0A938MJF9-F1
#
_entry.id   AF-A0A938MJF9-F1
#
_cell.length_a   1.000
_cell.length_b   1.000
_cell.length_c   1.000
_cell.angle_alpha   90.00
_cell.angle_beta   90.00
_cell.angle_gamma   90.00
#
_symmetry.space_group_name_H-M   'P 1'
#
loop_
_entity.id
_entity.type
_entity.pdbx_description
1 polymer ?
#
loop_
_entity_poly.entity_id
_entity_poly.type
_entity_poly.pdbx_seq_one_letter_code
_entity_poly.pdbx_strand_id
1 'polypeptide(L)'
;RSATGTPLFTELWMKGILDRLSFCQNPLLPSYWMSRGLLALARNDVPNATFYFLLLLSNAMFVSLLAYWLAARKYAAGWAVAHVPGGRRRLTARSLIDPLVRWTIPFVSRETQLLVIKDVKTLRRDPAQWLQFLIFFGLLAVYVINLRNLNYHIGSPYWKNLVSLLNLTATCLTMSTFTQRFIFPLISLEGRRFWILGLLPIQRRTILFSKFVFTLCWSLATSEALVLVSDWMLEVAWEIAAVHAATVAILCVGLAGISTGLGATFPVLKEDNPSKIAAGYGGTLNLMFSLIFIAVVIGLIAAPCHLYFARDLLSVSAFRFWLVLALCAAAILSALATVLPLLIGLRSFRRLEF
;
A
#
# COMPACT_ATOMS: atom_id res chain seq x y z
N ARG A 1 45.92 33.67 -15.31
CA ARG A 1 46.16 32.55 -16.26
C ARG A 1 46.41 31.28 -15.44
N SER A 2 45.43 30.38 -15.34
CA SER A 2 45.60 28.91 -15.19
C SER A 2 44.30 28.25 -14.70
N ALA A 3 43.30 28.16 -15.58
CA ALA A 3 42.17 27.26 -15.42
C ALA A 3 42.59 25.88 -15.94
N THR A 4 43.23 25.06 -15.11
CA THR A 4 43.68 23.69 -15.48
C THR A 4 43.55 22.74 -14.29
N GLY A 5 42.32 22.39 -13.91
CA GLY A 5 42.10 21.51 -12.74
C GLY A 5 40.79 20.73 -12.66
N THR A 6 39.97 20.65 -13.72
CA THR A 6 38.63 20.02 -13.64
C THR A 6 38.15 19.11 -14.79
N PRO A 7 38.96 18.62 -15.76
CA PRO A 7 38.44 17.66 -16.75
C PRO A 7 38.31 16.24 -16.19
N LEU A 8 39.28 15.77 -15.38
CA LEU A 8 39.36 14.40 -14.86
C LEU A 8 38.22 14.03 -13.91
N PHE A 9 37.83 14.94 -13.01
CA PHE A 9 36.72 14.72 -12.07
C PHE A 9 35.39 14.62 -12.81
N THR A 10 35.20 15.44 -13.84
CA THR A 10 33.98 15.46 -14.65
C THR A 10 33.87 14.19 -15.49
N GLU A 11 34.95 13.72 -16.11
CA GLU A 11 34.98 12.47 -16.86
C GLU A 11 34.80 11.23 -15.98
N LEU A 12 35.45 11.17 -14.82
CA LEU A 12 35.30 10.06 -13.86
C LEU A 12 33.89 9.99 -13.28
N TRP A 13 33.30 11.14 -12.95
CA TRP A 13 31.91 11.22 -12.48
C TRP A 13 30.91 10.83 -13.57
N MET A 14 31.13 11.29 -14.80
CA MET A 14 30.28 10.98 -15.94
C MET A 14 30.39 9.50 -16.34
N LYS A 15 31.60 8.91 -16.31
CA LYS A 15 31.81 7.46 -16.45
C LYS A 15 31.11 6.69 -15.33
N GLY A 16 31.23 7.13 -14.08
CA GLY A 16 30.54 6.49 -12.95
C GLY A 16 29.00 6.52 -13.07
N ILE A 17 28.43 7.58 -13.64
CA ILE A 17 27.00 7.65 -13.95
C ILE A 17 26.64 6.76 -15.13
N LEU A 18 27.42 6.77 -16.21
CA LEU A 18 27.21 5.92 -17.38
C LEU A 18 27.32 4.43 -17.03
N ASP A 19 28.24 4.05 -16.14
CA ASP A 19 28.38 2.68 -15.63
C ASP A 19 27.18 2.27 -14.78
N ARG A 20 26.64 3.16 -13.94
CA ARG A 20 25.39 2.92 -13.21
C ARG A 20 24.16 2.83 -14.13
N LEU A 21 24.21 3.46 -15.29
CA LEU A 21 23.18 3.40 -16.34
C LEU A 21 23.47 2.32 -17.41
N SER A 22 24.57 1.57 -17.29
CA SER A 22 24.96 0.54 -18.29
C SER A 22 23.89 -0.54 -18.44
N PHE A 23 23.15 -0.84 -17.37
CA PHE A 23 21.99 -1.72 -17.41
C PHE A 23 20.90 -1.23 -18.39
N CYS A 24 20.68 0.09 -18.47
CA CYS A 24 19.75 0.71 -19.41
C CYS A 24 20.30 0.78 -20.85
N GLN A 25 21.60 0.51 -21.04
CA GLN A 25 22.27 0.48 -22.34
C GLN A 25 22.41 -0.95 -22.91
N ASN A 26 21.76 -1.95 -22.29
CA ASN A 26 21.85 -3.32 -22.79
C ASN A 26 21.38 -3.38 -24.26
N PRO A 27 22.21 -3.89 -25.20
CA PRO A 27 21.90 -3.91 -26.64
C PRO A 27 20.63 -4.68 -27.02
N LEU A 28 20.10 -5.51 -26.11
CA LEU A 28 18.88 -6.28 -26.31
C LEU A 28 17.60 -5.51 -25.95
N LEU A 29 17.70 -4.32 -25.35
CA LEU A 29 16.54 -3.54 -24.94
C LEU A 29 15.95 -2.75 -26.11
N PRO A 30 14.61 -2.71 -26.27
CA PRO A 30 13.95 -1.87 -27.28
C PRO A 30 14.29 -0.38 -27.15
N SER A 31 14.53 0.10 -25.92
CA SER A 31 14.97 1.47 -25.63
C SER A 31 16.34 1.79 -26.23
N TYR A 32 17.23 0.80 -26.35
CA TYR A 32 18.54 0.97 -26.95
C TYR A 32 18.44 1.17 -28.47
N TRP A 33 17.65 0.36 -29.17
CA TRP A 33 17.45 0.50 -30.62
C TRP A 33 16.77 1.82 -30.97
N MET A 34 15.77 2.24 -30.19
CA MET A 34 15.12 3.54 -30.38
C MET A 34 16.10 4.71 -30.21
N SER A 35 16.90 4.71 -29.15
CA SER A 35 17.86 5.80 -28.89
C SER A 35 18.98 5.85 -29.93
N ARG A 36 19.53 4.71 -30.36
CA ARG A 36 20.53 4.63 -31.44
C ARG A 36 19.97 5.06 -32.80
N GLY A 37 18.74 4.68 -33.12
CA GLY A 37 18.06 5.12 -34.35
C GLY A 37 17.88 6.64 -34.40
N LEU A 38 17.41 7.25 -33.30
CA LEU A 38 17.26 8.70 -33.18
C LEU A 38 18.61 9.44 -33.25
N LEU A 39 19.65 8.93 -32.58
CA LEU A 39 20.98 9.53 -32.62
C LEU A 39 21.64 9.42 -34.00
N ALA A 40 21.37 8.36 -34.75
CA ALA A 40 21.84 8.21 -36.13
C ALA A 40 21.15 9.23 -37.06
N LEU A 41 19.84 9.45 -36.91
CA LEU A 41 19.12 10.52 -37.62
C LEU A 41 19.70 11.91 -37.29
N ALA A 42 19.97 12.18 -36.02
CA ALA A 42 20.56 13.46 -35.58
C ALA A 42 21.96 13.70 -36.18
N ARG A 43 22.67 12.65 -36.58
CA ARG A 43 23.98 12.70 -37.24
C ARG A 43 23.91 12.64 -38.77
N ASN A 44 22.70 12.72 -39.35
CA ASN A 44 22.44 12.50 -40.79
C ASN A 44 22.90 11.11 -41.31
N ASP A 45 23.00 10.12 -40.44
CA ASP A 45 23.35 8.74 -40.79
C ASP A 45 22.07 7.91 -41.02
N VAL A 46 21.47 8.12 -42.18
CA VAL A 46 20.19 7.51 -42.59
C VAL A 46 20.26 5.97 -42.65
N PRO A 47 21.34 5.33 -43.15
CA PRO A 47 21.43 3.87 -43.18
C PRO A 47 21.36 3.23 -41.79
N ASN A 48 22.13 3.74 -40.83
CA ASN A 48 22.13 3.21 -39.48
C ASN A 48 20.80 3.47 -38.76
N ALA A 49 20.20 4.65 -38.94
CA ALA A 49 18.87 4.94 -38.41
C ALA A 49 17.84 3.92 -38.91
N THR A 50 17.79 3.70 -40.22
CA THR A 50 16.85 2.79 -40.87
C THR A 50 17.02 1.36 -40.36
N PHE A 51 18.27 0.89 -40.19
CA PHE A 51 18.55 -0.42 -39.60
C PHE A 51 17.96 -0.58 -38.20
N TYR A 52 18.22 0.37 -37.29
CA TYR A 52 17.71 0.28 -35.91
C TYR A 52 16.19 0.35 -35.83
N PHE A 53 15.53 1.15 -36.67
CA PHE A 53 14.06 1.19 -36.72
C PHE A 53 13.46 -0.10 -37.30
N LEU A 54 14.06 -0.68 -38.35
CA LEU A 54 13.62 -1.96 -38.90
C LEU A 54 13.84 -3.11 -37.90
N LEU A 55 14.94 -3.08 -37.14
CA LEU A 55 15.21 -4.03 -36.07
C LEU A 55 14.16 -3.92 -34.96
N LEU A 56 13.78 -2.70 -34.57
CA LEU A 56 12.73 -2.47 -33.58
C LEU A 56 11.37 -2.98 -34.09
N LEU A 57 11.03 -2.66 -35.34
CA LEU A 57 9.77 -3.08 -35.97
C LEU A 57 9.67 -4.60 -36.12
N SER A 58 10.74 -5.26 -36.55
CA SER A 58 10.76 -6.72 -36.72
C SER A 58 10.60 -7.44 -35.37
N ASN A 59 11.26 -6.96 -34.33
CA ASN A 59 11.10 -7.49 -32.97
C ASN A 59 9.69 -7.25 -32.42
N ALA A 60 9.12 -6.06 -32.63
CA ALA A 60 7.75 -5.75 -32.22
C ALA A 60 6.72 -6.67 -32.89
N MET A 61 6.87 -6.90 -34.20
CA MET A 61 6.03 -7.81 -34.97
C MET A 61 6.21 -9.26 -34.51
N PHE A 62 7.44 -9.71 -34.30
CA PHE A 62 7.74 -11.05 -33.79
C PHE A 62 7.11 -11.31 -32.42
N VAL A 63 7.26 -10.38 -31.46
CA VAL A 63 6.68 -10.50 -30.12
C VAL A 63 5.14 -10.49 -30.19
N SER A 64 4.57 -9.65 -31.06
CA SER A 64 3.11 -9.60 -31.26
C SER A 64 2.57 -10.91 -31.84
N LEU A 65 3.27 -11.49 -32.82
CA LEU A 65 2.92 -12.78 -33.40
C LEU A 65 3.05 -13.91 -32.37
N LEU A 66 4.11 -13.91 -31.57
CA LEU A 66 4.31 -14.87 -30.50
C LEU A 66 3.21 -14.77 -29.44
N ALA A 67 2.84 -13.55 -29.05
CA ALA A 67 1.75 -13.30 -28.11
C ALA A 67 0.40 -13.80 -28.67
N TYR A 68 0.12 -13.52 -29.94
CA TYR A 68 -1.09 -14.03 -30.61
C TYR A 68 -1.09 -15.56 -30.70
N TRP A 69 0.04 -16.19 -31.04
CA TRP A 69 0.17 -17.64 -31.11
C TRP A 69 -0.02 -18.30 -29.73
N LEU A 70 0.55 -17.72 -28.68
CA LEU A 70 0.35 -18.17 -27.30
C LEU A 70 -1.11 -18.00 -26.87
N ALA A 71 -1.73 -16.86 -27.17
CA ALA A 71 -3.13 -16.60 -26.88
C ALA A 71 -4.03 -17.59 -27.61
N ALA A 72 -3.88 -17.78 -28.93
CA ALA A 72 -4.68 -18.73 -29.70
C ALA A 72 -4.62 -20.16 -29.12
N ARG A 73 -3.45 -20.60 -28.63
CA ARG A 73 -3.27 -21.94 -28.05
C ARG A 73 -3.75 -22.08 -26.61
N LYS A 74 -3.59 -21.06 -25.79
CA LYS A 74 -3.77 -21.16 -24.32
C LYS A 74 -4.96 -20.38 -23.79
N TYR A 75 -5.51 -19.43 -24.55
CA TYR A 75 -6.59 -18.56 -24.09
C TYR A 75 -7.85 -19.34 -23.78
N ALA A 76 -8.31 -20.23 -24.67
CA ALA A 76 -9.52 -21.01 -24.43
C ALA A 76 -9.38 -21.92 -23.19
N ALA A 77 -8.25 -22.61 -23.05
CA ALA A 77 -7.98 -23.46 -21.90
C ALA A 77 -7.86 -22.66 -20.60
N GLY A 78 -7.15 -21.52 -20.62
CA GLY A 78 -6.99 -20.63 -19.47
C GLY A 78 -8.33 -19.99 -19.05
N TRP A 79 -9.12 -19.55 -20.03
CA TRP A 79 -10.44 -18.96 -19.80
C TRP A 79 -11.41 -19.98 -19.20
N ALA A 80 -11.42 -21.21 -19.72
CA ALA A 80 -12.21 -22.31 -19.17
C ALA A 80 -11.81 -22.66 -17.73
N VAL A 81 -10.51 -22.75 -17.42
CA VAL A 81 -10.03 -23.01 -16.05
C VAL A 81 -10.38 -21.86 -15.09
N ALA A 82 -10.38 -20.62 -15.57
CA ALA A 82 -10.71 -19.45 -14.75
C ALA A 82 -12.21 -19.30 -14.47
N HIS A 83 -13.08 -19.70 -15.42
CA HIS A 83 -14.53 -19.45 -15.35
C HIS A 83 -15.38 -20.69 -15.08
N VAL A 84 -14.87 -21.91 -15.26
CA VAL A 84 -15.62 -23.14 -14.96
C VAL A 84 -15.39 -23.53 -13.49
N PRO A 85 -16.39 -23.37 -12.60
CA PRO A 85 -16.30 -23.84 -11.24
C PRO A 85 -16.63 -25.33 -11.23
N GLY A 86 -15.65 -26.19 -11.57
CA GLY A 86 -15.96 -27.62 -11.74
C GLY A 86 -14.81 -28.61 -11.87
N GLY A 87 -13.55 -28.16 -11.90
CA GLY A 87 -12.43 -29.11 -11.81
C GLY A 87 -12.41 -29.72 -10.41
N ARG A 88 -12.56 -31.05 -10.30
CA ARG A 88 -12.39 -31.87 -9.07
C ARG A 88 -11.08 -31.52 -8.35
N ARG A 89 -11.05 -30.42 -7.61
CA ARG A 89 -9.96 -30.12 -6.69
C ARG A 89 -10.17 -31.04 -5.51
N ARG A 90 -9.25 -31.99 -5.35
CA ARG A 90 -9.07 -32.75 -4.12
C ARG A 90 -9.19 -31.77 -2.94
N LEU A 91 -10.18 -31.98 -2.07
CA LEU A 91 -10.39 -31.24 -0.82
C LEU A 91 -9.28 -31.49 0.21
N THR A 92 -8.06 -31.77 -0.24
CA THR A 92 -6.92 -32.17 0.58
C THR A 92 -5.73 -31.28 0.23
N ALA A 93 -5.72 -30.11 0.85
CA ALA A 93 -4.49 -29.54 1.35
C ALA A 93 -4.90 -28.80 2.63
N ARG A 94 -4.42 -29.29 3.79
CA ARG A 94 -4.47 -28.52 5.03
C ARG A 94 -3.83 -27.17 4.72
N SER A 95 -4.65 -26.14 4.54
CA SER A 95 -4.15 -24.83 4.17
C SER A 95 -3.40 -24.30 5.38
N LEU A 96 -2.12 -23.93 5.20
CA LEU A 96 -1.32 -23.27 6.24
C LEU A 96 -1.95 -21.95 6.72
N ILE A 97 -2.87 -21.38 5.93
CA ILE A 97 -3.60 -20.16 6.25
C ILE A 97 -4.53 -20.37 7.45
N ASP A 98 -5.16 -21.53 7.56
CA ASP A 98 -6.16 -21.82 8.59
C ASP A 98 -5.56 -21.80 10.00
N PRO A 99 -4.45 -22.50 10.30
CA PRO A 99 -3.79 -22.40 11.60
C PRO A 99 -3.12 -21.03 11.81
N LEU A 100 -2.55 -20.41 10.77
CA LEU A 100 -1.91 -19.09 10.88
C LEU A 100 -2.91 -18.03 11.34
N VAL A 101 -4.08 -17.93 10.69
CA VAL A 101 -5.11 -16.94 11.06
C VAL A 101 -5.67 -17.23 12.45
N ARG A 102 -5.87 -18.51 12.81
CA ARG A 102 -6.33 -18.85 14.17
C ARG A 102 -5.31 -18.48 15.25
N TRP A 103 -4.02 -18.56 14.92
CA TRP A 103 -2.94 -18.18 15.83
C TRP A 103 -2.79 -16.65 15.94
N THR A 104 -3.01 -15.90 14.86
CA THR A 104 -2.88 -14.43 14.89
C THR A 104 -4.04 -13.72 15.57
N ILE A 105 -5.27 -14.27 15.50
CA ILE A 105 -6.47 -13.67 16.11
C ILE A 105 -7.21 -14.65 17.05
N PRO A 106 -6.57 -15.14 18.13
CA PRO A 106 -7.19 -16.12 19.03
C PRO A 106 -8.36 -15.52 19.84
N PHE A 107 -8.35 -14.20 20.07
CA PHE A 107 -9.33 -13.48 20.87
C PHE A 107 -10.69 -13.28 20.20
N VAL A 108 -10.82 -13.69 18.94
CA VAL A 108 -11.96 -13.40 18.08
C VAL A 108 -12.79 -14.67 17.87
N SER A 109 -14.14 -14.53 17.77
CA SER A 109 -15.03 -15.69 17.64
C SER A 109 -14.72 -16.57 16.43
N ARG A 110 -14.99 -17.88 16.54
CA ARG A 110 -14.70 -18.86 15.48
C ARG A 110 -15.39 -18.50 14.15
N GLU A 111 -16.60 -17.95 14.19
CA GLU A 111 -17.32 -17.47 13.00
C GLU A 111 -16.56 -16.34 12.28
N THR A 112 -16.11 -15.35 13.05
CA THR A 112 -15.35 -14.21 12.53
C THR A 112 -14.01 -14.68 11.96
N GLN A 113 -13.31 -15.61 12.63
CA GLN A 113 -12.07 -16.21 12.10
C GLN A 113 -12.29 -16.90 10.76
N LEU A 114 -13.40 -17.64 10.58
CA LEU A 114 -13.71 -18.31 9.32
C LEU A 114 -13.99 -17.31 8.19
N LEU A 115 -14.65 -16.19 8.48
CA LEU A 115 -14.85 -15.11 7.53
C LEU A 115 -13.53 -14.42 7.15
N VAL A 116 -12.64 -14.18 8.12
CA VAL A 116 -11.29 -13.65 7.85
C VAL A 116 -10.47 -14.62 6.98
N ILE A 117 -10.51 -15.93 7.27
CA ILE A 117 -9.84 -16.95 6.45
C ILE A 117 -10.37 -16.96 5.02
N LYS A 118 -11.69 -16.81 4.84
CA LYS A 118 -12.32 -16.65 3.51
C LYS A 118 -11.72 -15.45 2.78
N ASP A 119 -11.64 -14.29 3.44
CA ASP A 119 -11.14 -13.06 2.83
C ASP A 119 -9.65 -13.16 2.47
N VAL A 120 -8.81 -13.71 3.36
CA VAL A 120 -7.38 -13.96 3.08
C VAL A 120 -7.20 -14.91 1.89
N LYS A 121 -7.99 -15.98 1.80
CA LYS A 121 -7.93 -16.92 0.68
C LYS A 121 -8.42 -16.28 -0.63
N THR A 122 -9.39 -15.38 -0.55
CA THR A 122 -9.90 -14.65 -1.71
C THR A 122 -8.85 -13.67 -2.21
N LEU A 123 -8.26 -12.89 -1.30
CA LEU A 123 -7.17 -11.96 -1.59
C LEU A 123 -5.96 -12.69 -2.23
N ARG A 124 -5.54 -13.85 -1.70
CA ARG A 124 -4.45 -14.65 -2.28
C ARG A 124 -4.77 -15.16 -3.70
N ARG A 125 -6.04 -15.42 -4.01
CA ARG A 125 -6.47 -15.93 -5.32
C ARG A 125 -6.55 -14.84 -6.38
N ASP A 126 -6.52 -13.57 -6.01
CA ASP A 126 -6.49 -12.44 -6.92
C ASP A 126 -5.06 -11.87 -7.04
N PRO A 127 -4.27 -12.33 -8.04
CA PRO A 127 -2.88 -11.87 -8.20
C PRO A 127 -2.79 -10.37 -8.53
N ALA A 128 -3.82 -9.77 -9.13
CA ALA A 128 -3.80 -8.35 -9.44
C ALA A 128 -3.81 -7.50 -8.16
N GLN A 129 -4.62 -7.91 -7.17
CA GLN A 129 -4.71 -7.19 -5.90
C GLN A 129 -3.42 -7.28 -5.08
N TRP A 130 -2.84 -8.48 -4.93
CA TRP A 130 -1.60 -8.64 -4.17
C TRP A 130 -0.38 -8.04 -4.88
N LEU A 131 -0.36 -8.05 -6.22
CA LEU A 131 0.71 -7.39 -6.98
C LEU A 131 0.67 -5.87 -6.79
N GLN A 132 -0.50 -5.26 -6.86
CA GLN A 132 -0.64 -3.82 -6.62
C GLN A 132 -0.23 -3.47 -5.18
N PHE A 133 -0.62 -4.26 -4.19
CA PHE A 133 -0.14 -4.12 -2.81
C PHE A 133 1.38 -4.19 -2.72
N LEU A 134 1.99 -5.21 -3.33
CA LEU A 134 3.44 -5.42 -3.34
C LEU A 134 4.18 -4.26 -4.00
N ILE A 135 3.60 -3.66 -5.05
CA ILE A 135 4.17 -2.46 -5.68
C ILE A 135 4.12 -1.26 -4.73
N PHE A 136 2.97 -0.97 -4.11
CA PHE A 136 2.82 0.19 -3.20
C PHE A 136 3.76 0.11 -2.00
N PHE A 137 3.72 -0.99 -1.26
CA PHE A 137 4.51 -1.15 -0.05
C PHE A 137 5.95 -1.56 -0.33
N GLY A 138 6.21 -2.27 -1.44
CA GLY A 138 7.58 -2.61 -1.85
C GLY A 138 8.38 -1.39 -2.28
N LEU A 139 7.76 -0.45 -3.01
CA LEU A 139 8.43 0.80 -3.38
C LEU A 139 8.69 1.67 -2.15
N LEU A 140 7.74 1.72 -1.21
CA LEU A 140 7.94 2.38 0.09
C LEU A 140 9.05 1.70 0.91
N ALA A 141 9.14 0.37 0.91
CA ALA A 141 10.19 -0.38 1.58
C ALA A 141 11.57 -0.10 0.96
N VAL A 142 11.68 -0.07 -0.37
CA VAL A 142 12.93 0.29 -1.07
C VAL A 142 13.36 1.71 -0.70
N TYR A 143 12.41 2.64 -0.63
CA TYR A 143 12.66 3.99 -0.13
C TYR A 143 13.19 3.98 1.31
N VAL A 144 12.53 3.25 2.22
CA VAL A 144 12.96 3.14 3.63
C VAL A 144 14.35 2.53 3.74
N ILE A 145 14.65 1.49 2.96
CA ILE A 145 15.97 0.86 2.91
C ILE A 145 17.05 1.86 2.47
N ASN A 146 16.70 2.80 1.58
CA ASN A 146 17.61 3.84 1.12
C ASN A 146 17.89 4.93 2.18
N LEU A 147 17.04 5.09 3.20
CA LEU A 147 17.25 6.07 4.28
C LEU A 147 18.57 5.88 5.02
N ARG A 148 19.11 4.65 5.05
CA ARG A 148 20.43 4.40 5.63
C ARG A 148 21.51 5.28 5.02
N ASN A 149 21.43 5.54 3.71
CA ASN A 149 22.37 6.42 3.00
C ASN A 149 22.18 7.90 3.39
N LEU A 150 20.95 8.29 3.74
CA LEU A 150 20.63 9.65 4.20
C LEU A 150 21.09 9.89 5.65
N ASN A 151 21.00 8.89 6.54
CA ASN A 151 21.43 9.02 7.94
C ASN A 151 22.90 9.48 8.07
N TYR A 152 23.80 9.02 7.19
CA TYR A 152 25.23 9.37 7.22
C TYR A 152 25.51 10.88 7.11
N HIS A 153 24.58 11.67 6.57
CA HIS A 153 24.76 13.11 6.35
C HIS A 153 23.94 13.98 7.30
N ILE A 154 23.07 13.39 8.14
CA ILE A 154 22.13 14.11 8.99
C ILE A 154 22.58 14.00 10.45
N GLY A 155 23.46 14.92 10.88
CA GLY A 155 23.99 14.95 12.25
C GLY A 155 23.03 15.56 13.29
N SER A 156 22.03 16.34 12.88
CA SER A 156 21.15 17.06 13.82
C SER A 156 19.92 16.23 14.24
N PRO A 157 19.62 16.13 15.54
CA PRO A 157 18.43 15.43 16.06
C PRO A 157 17.11 15.95 15.47
N TYR A 158 17.01 17.24 15.17
CA TYR A 158 15.83 17.85 14.55
C TYR A 158 15.51 17.21 13.19
N TRP A 159 16.52 17.11 12.32
CA TRP A 159 16.35 16.57 10.98
C TRP A 159 16.02 15.07 11.01
N LYS A 160 16.62 14.30 11.93
CA LYS A 160 16.26 12.88 12.13
C LYS A 160 14.79 12.73 12.50
N ASN A 161 14.32 13.53 13.47
CA ASN A 161 12.93 13.50 13.91
C ASN A 161 11.96 13.95 12.81
N LEU A 162 12.31 15.01 12.06
CA LEU A 162 11.50 15.49 10.93
C LEU A 162 11.37 14.43 9.83
N VAL A 163 12.47 13.78 9.44
CA VAL A 163 12.45 12.72 8.42
C VAL A 163 11.63 11.52 8.90
N SER A 164 11.80 11.10 10.16
CA SER A 164 11.01 10.00 10.74
C SER A 164 9.50 10.32 10.79
N LEU A 165 9.12 11.55 11.15
CA LEU A 165 7.72 12.00 11.12
C LEU A 165 7.14 12.03 9.69
N LEU A 166 7.93 12.47 8.70
CA LEU A 166 7.54 12.43 7.29
C LEU A 166 7.37 10.98 6.80
N ASN A 167 8.20 10.05 7.26
CA ASN A 167 8.07 8.62 6.93
C ASN A 167 6.81 8.01 7.53
N LEU A 168 6.50 8.34 8.79
CA LEU A 168 5.25 7.95 9.42
C LEU A 168 4.05 8.49 8.63
N THR A 169 4.12 9.75 8.19
CA THR A 169 3.09 10.39 7.36
C THR A 169 2.92 9.67 6.01
N ALA A 170 4.01 9.44 5.28
CA ALA A 170 4.00 8.75 3.99
C ALA A 170 3.44 7.32 4.11
N THR A 171 3.80 6.61 5.17
CA THR A 171 3.29 5.26 5.46
C THR A 171 1.78 5.28 5.72
N CYS A 172 1.28 6.23 6.51
CA CYS A 172 -0.15 6.34 6.82
C CYS A 172 -0.98 6.80 5.61
N LEU A 173 -0.45 7.70 4.77
CA LEU A 173 -1.09 8.10 3.51
C LEU A 173 -1.16 6.95 2.50
N THR A 174 -0.10 6.16 2.42
CA THR A 174 -0.08 4.94 1.60
C THR A 174 -1.11 3.92 2.12
N MET A 175 -1.21 3.77 3.44
CA MET A 175 -2.20 2.93 4.09
C MET A 175 -3.63 3.40 3.78
N SER A 176 -3.92 4.70 3.85
CA SER A 176 -5.23 5.27 3.46
C SER A 176 -5.61 4.96 2.01
N THR A 177 -4.64 5.06 1.09
CA THR A 177 -4.86 4.69 -0.31
C THR A 177 -5.18 3.20 -0.46
N PHE A 178 -4.51 2.35 0.33
CA PHE A 178 -4.79 0.92 0.36
C PHE A 178 -6.19 0.62 0.91
N THR A 179 -6.58 1.23 2.05
CA THR A 179 -7.91 1.00 2.62
C THR A 179 -9.01 1.43 1.65
N GLN A 180 -8.85 2.56 0.96
CA GLN A 180 -9.81 3.00 -0.06
C GLN A 180 -9.95 2.02 -1.22
N ARG A 181 -8.85 1.49 -1.74
CA ARG A 181 -8.89 0.65 -2.96
C ARG A 181 -9.31 -0.79 -2.68
N PHE A 182 -8.90 -1.34 -1.56
CA PHE A 182 -9.05 -2.77 -1.29
C PHE A 182 -10.06 -3.09 -0.21
N ILE A 183 -10.20 -2.23 0.80
CA ILE A 183 -11.02 -2.54 1.97
C ILE A 183 -12.42 -1.95 1.84
N PHE A 184 -12.54 -0.69 1.42
CA PHE A 184 -13.84 -0.04 1.21
C PHE A 184 -14.76 -0.87 0.27
N PRO A 185 -14.26 -1.45 -0.85
CA PRO A 185 -15.10 -2.28 -1.70
C PRO A 185 -15.43 -3.67 -1.14
N LEU A 186 -14.78 -4.17 -0.08
CA LEU A 186 -14.94 -5.57 0.37
C LEU A 186 -16.38 -5.97 0.63
N ILE A 187 -17.18 -5.07 1.19
CA ILE A 187 -18.58 -5.32 1.50
C ILE A 187 -19.41 -5.32 0.22
N SER A 188 -19.14 -4.38 -0.69
CA SER A 188 -19.78 -4.30 -2.01
C SER A 188 -19.46 -5.51 -2.88
N LEU A 189 -18.24 -6.04 -2.81
CA LEU A 189 -17.79 -7.25 -3.52
C LEU A 189 -18.43 -8.54 -3.00
N GLU A 190 -19.05 -8.54 -1.82
CA GLU A 190 -19.89 -9.68 -1.41
C GLU A 190 -21.18 -9.75 -2.27
N GLY A 191 -21.61 -8.60 -2.83
CA GLY A 191 -22.36 -8.45 -4.07
C GLY A 191 -23.55 -9.40 -4.29
N ARG A 192 -23.71 -9.91 -5.51
CA ARG A 192 -24.81 -10.82 -5.90
C ARG A 192 -24.87 -12.14 -5.12
N ARG A 193 -23.85 -12.44 -4.30
CA ARG A 193 -23.79 -13.62 -3.43
C ARG A 193 -24.15 -13.29 -1.99
N PHE A 194 -24.51 -12.03 -1.72
CA PHE A 194 -24.87 -11.56 -0.39
C PHE A 194 -26.07 -12.31 0.20
N TRP A 195 -27.02 -12.75 -0.64
CA TRP A 195 -28.14 -13.60 -0.20
C TRP A 195 -27.68 -14.89 0.50
N ILE A 196 -26.54 -15.48 0.09
CA ILE A 196 -25.98 -16.68 0.73
C ILE A 196 -25.56 -16.35 2.18
N LEU A 197 -24.94 -15.19 2.40
CA LEU A 197 -24.55 -14.73 3.72
C LEU A 197 -25.75 -14.31 4.56
N GLY A 198 -26.81 -13.82 3.92
CA GLY A 198 -28.10 -13.49 4.54
C GLY A 198 -28.87 -14.69 5.07
N LEU A 199 -28.70 -15.86 4.43
CA LEU A 199 -29.33 -17.13 4.85
C LEU A 199 -28.54 -17.86 5.93
N LEU A 200 -27.28 -17.49 6.16
CA LEU A 200 -26.50 -18.09 7.24
C LEU A 200 -27.00 -17.58 8.60
N PRO A 201 -26.98 -18.42 9.66
CA PRO A 201 -27.35 -18.03 11.02
C PRO A 201 -26.27 -17.16 11.68
N ILE A 202 -25.74 -16.17 10.96
CA ILE A 202 -24.65 -15.29 11.40
C ILE A 202 -25.19 -13.88 11.49
N GLN A 203 -24.90 -13.20 12.60
CA GLN A 203 -25.31 -11.81 12.77
C GLN A 203 -24.57 -10.92 11.77
N ARG A 204 -25.30 -9.97 11.14
CA ARG A 204 -24.70 -8.96 10.25
C ARG A 204 -23.55 -8.16 10.90
N ARG A 205 -23.59 -8.01 12.23
CA ARG A 205 -22.49 -7.43 13.02
C ARG A 205 -21.20 -8.23 12.90
N THR A 206 -21.28 -9.56 12.92
CA THR A 206 -20.12 -10.46 12.80
C THR A 206 -19.45 -10.32 11.43
N ILE A 207 -20.24 -10.14 10.37
CA ILE A 207 -19.73 -9.91 9.01
C ILE A 207 -18.95 -8.59 8.94
N LEU A 208 -19.54 -7.50 9.42
CA LEU A 208 -18.85 -6.20 9.44
C LEU A 208 -17.60 -6.24 10.32
N PHE A 209 -17.71 -6.84 11.50
CA PHE A 209 -16.60 -6.96 12.43
C PHE A 209 -15.47 -7.85 11.88
N SER A 210 -15.76 -8.89 11.11
CA SER A 210 -14.73 -9.71 10.46
C SER A 210 -13.95 -8.90 9.44
N LYS A 211 -14.61 -8.03 8.66
CA LYS A 211 -13.92 -7.13 7.71
C LYS A 211 -13.04 -6.11 8.44
N PHE A 212 -13.53 -5.58 9.57
CA PHE A 212 -12.76 -4.68 10.43
C PHE A 212 -11.51 -5.37 10.99
N VAL A 213 -11.64 -6.57 11.58
CA VAL A 213 -10.51 -7.34 12.12
C VAL A 213 -9.52 -7.69 11.02
N PHE A 214 -9.99 -8.17 9.86
CA PHE A 214 -9.14 -8.46 8.71
C PHE A 214 -8.32 -7.24 8.30
N THR A 215 -8.98 -6.09 8.19
CA THR A 215 -8.34 -4.82 7.84
C THR A 215 -7.32 -4.40 8.87
N LEU A 216 -7.68 -4.46 10.15
CA LEU A 216 -6.84 -4.03 11.25
C LEU A 216 -5.58 -4.88 11.38
N CYS A 217 -5.72 -6.21 11.30
CA CYS A 217 -4.56 -7.10 11.36
C CYS A 217 -3.62 -6.87 10.18
N TRP A 218 -4.18 -6.67 8.98
CA TRP A 218 -3.38 -6.40 7.80
C TRP A 218 -2.67 -5.05 7.89
N SER A 219 -3.39 -3.99 8.25
CA SER A 219 -2.84 -2.63 8.36
C SER A 219 -1.73 -2.53 9.40
N LEU A 220 -1.97 -3.08 10.60
CA LEU A 220 -0.97 -3.13 11.66
C LEU A 220 0.26 -3.88 11.18
N ALA A 221 0.11 -5.10 10.64
CA ALA A 221 1.25 -5.90 10.22
C ALA A 221 2.15 -5.19 9.20
N THR A 222 1.56 -4.47 8.24
CA THR A 222 2.32 -3.81 7.18
C THR A 222 2.89 -2.46 7.59
N SER A 223 2.11 -1.63 8.29
CA SER A 223 2.50 -0.27 8.63
C SER A 223 3.45 -0.22 9.83
N GLU A 224 3.23 -1.03 10.87
CA GLU A 224 4.17 -1.13 12.00
C GLU A 224 5.52 -1.63 11.53
N ALA A 225 5.56 -2.70 10.73
CA ALA A 225 6.81 -3.25 10.22
C ALA A 225 7.63 -2.19 9.48
N LEU A 226 7.00 -1.37 8.64
CA LEU A 226 7.69 -0.31 7.90
C LEU A 226 8.17 0.83 8.78
N VAL A 227 7.37 1.29 9.73
CA VAL A 227 7.74 2.41 10.61
C VAL A 227 8.84 1.98 11.59
N LEU A 228 8.73 0.78 12.18
CA LEU A 228 9.78 0.26 13.07
C LEU A 228 11.10 0.03 12.34
N VAL A 229 11.07 -0.52 11.12
CA VAL A 229 12.29 -0.66 10.29
C VAL A 229 12.86 0.72 9.95
N SER A 230 12.00 1.68 9.59
CA SER A 230 12.42 3.05 9.28
C SER A 230 13.10 3.73 10.47
N ASP A 231 12.48 3.69 11.64
CA ASP A 231 12.99 4.32 12.86
C ASP A 231 14.27 3.67 13.35
N TRP A 232 14.39 2.34 13.20
CA TRP A 232 15.62 1.61 13.48
C TRP A 232 16.75 2.02 12.54
N MET A 233 16.48 2.19 11.23
CA MET A 233 17.48 2.58 10.24
C MET A 233 17.94 4.05 10.39
N LEU A 234 17.09 4.92 10.93
CA LEU A 234 17.39 6.32 11.24
C LEU A 234 18.08 6.50 12.60
N GLU A 235 18.22 5.43 13.39
CA GLU A 235 18.76 5.45 14.75
C GLU A 235 18.05 6.47 15.65
N VAL A 236 16.72 6.52 15.54
CA VAL A 236 15.89 7.41 16.36
C VAL A 236 15.88 6.91 17.81
N ALA A 237 15.82 7.83 18.78
CA ALA A 237 15.69 7.48 20.18
C ALA A 237 14.47 6.57 20.43
N TRP A 238 14.65 5.55 21.27
CA TRP A 238 13.61 4.54 21.52
C TRP A 238 12.29 5.13 22.01
N GLU A 239 12.34 6.25 22.77
CA GLU A 239 11.15 6.97 23.25
C GLU A 239 10.28 7.45 22.09
N ILE A 240 10.90 8.03 21.05
CA ILE A 240 10.20 8.54 19.87
C ILE A 240 9.72 7.39 18.99
N ALA A 241 10.54 6.35 18.82
CA ALA A 241 10.15 5.16 18.07
C ALA A 241 8.92 4.47 18.70
N ALA A 242 8.84 4.41 20.03
CA ALA A 242 7.65 3.89 20.73
C ALA A 242 6.41 4.76 20.50
N VAL A 243 6.58 6.08 20.42
CA VAL A 243 5.50 7.02 20.09
C VAL A 243 5.04 6.84 18.66
N HIS A 244 5.95 6.66 17.71
CA HIS A 244 5.61 6.38 16.32
C HIS A 244 4.88 5.05 16.14
N ALA A 245 5.34 3.98 16.81
CA ALA A 245 4.61 2.71 16.85
C ALA A 245 3.18 2.90 17.39
N ALA A 246 3.04 3.50 18.59
CA ALA A 246 1.72 3.78 19.17
C ALA A 246 0.82 4.61 18.24
N THR A 247 1.39 5.61 17.57
CA THR A 247 0.69 6.47 16.61
C THR A 247 0.20 5.69 15.40
N VAL A 248 1.05 4.85 14.81
CA VAL A 248 0.69 4.00 13.66
C VAL A 248 -0.41 3.04 14.07
N ALA A 249 -0.32 2.42 15.25
CA ALA A 249 -1.37 1.55 15.75
C ALA A 249 -2.72 2.28 15.89
N ILE A 250 -2.71 3.48 16.48
CA ILE A 250 -3.90 4.35 16.62
C ILE A 250 -4.48 4.70 15.23
N LEU A 251 -3.63 5.10 14.28
CA LEU A 251 -4.06 5.43 12.91
C LEU A 251 -4.62 4.21 12.19
N CYS A 252 -4.01 3.03 12.34
CA CYS A 252 -4.49 1.78 11.75
C CYS A 252 -5.89 1.42 12.23
N VAL A 253 -6.17 1.59 13.53
CA VAL A 253 -7.51 1.37 14.12
C VAL A 253 -8.54 2.33 13.52
N GLY A 254 -8.22 3.63 13.45
CA GLY A 254 -9.12 4.65 12.92
C GLY A 254 -9.39 4.45 11.43
N LEU A 255 -8.35 4.30 10.61
CA LEU A 255 -8.47 4.09 9.16
C LEU A 255 -9.20 2.79 8.81
N ALA A 256 -8.99 1.72 9.58
CA ALA A 256 -9.74 0.47 9.43
C ALA A 256 -11.23 0.69 9.66
N GLY A 257 -11.59 1.45 10.71
CA GLY A 257 -12.97 1.74 11.05
C GLY A 257 -13.67 2.67 10.06
N ILE A 258 -13.00 3.74 9.62
CA ILE A 258 -13.52 4.65 8.59
C ILE A 258 -13.82 3.86 7.30
N SER A 259 -12.85 3.09 6.81
CA SER A 259 -12.98 2.38 5.53
C SER A 259 -14.04 1.28 5.55
N THR A 260 -14.05 0.46 6.61
CA THR A 260 -15.04 -0.62 6.74
C THR A 260 -16.44 -0.08 7.05
N GLY A 261 -16.55 0.94 7.91
CA GLY A 261 -17.82 1.57 8.28
C GLY A 261 -18.48 2.30 7.12
N LEU A 262 -17.72 3.11 6.37
CA LEU A 262 -18.23 3.80 5.17
C LEU A 262 -18.51 2.83 4.03
N GLY A 263 -17.71 1.77 3.87
CA GLY A 263 -17.98 0.70 2.91
C GLY A 263 -19.31 -0.02 3.18
N ALA A 264 -19.68 -0.15 4.46
CA ALA A 264 -20.99 -0.69 4.87
C ALA A 264 -22.13 0.32 4.73
N THR A 265 -21.83 1.61 4.83
CA THR A 265 -22.81 2.69 4.74
C THR A 265 -23.27 2.90 3.30
N PHE A 266 -22.35 2.83 2.33
CA PHE A 266 -22.59 3.06 0.91
C PHE A 266 -22.26 1.82 0.03
N PRO A 267 -22.96 0.69 0.21
CA PRO A 267 -22.67 -0.53 -0.53
C PRO A 267 -23.15 -0.43 -1.98
N VAL A 268 -22.31 -0.86 -2.92
CA VAL A 268 -22.62 -0.92 -4.36
C VAL A 268 -22.60 -2.38 -4.81
N LEU A 269 -23.72 -3.09 -4.58
CA LEU A 269 -23.80 -4.56 -4.77
C LEU A 269 -23.90 -5.01 -6.24
N LYS A 270 -24.17 -4.09 -7.17
CA LYS A 270 -24.35 -4.39 -8.60
C LYS A 270 -23.03 -4.38 -9.38
N GLU A 271 -21.98 -3.82 -8.82
CA GLU A 271 -20.70 -3.61 -9.49
C GLU A 271 -19.66 -4.62 -8.96
N ASP A 272 -19.02 -5.36 -9.87
CA ASP A 272 -18.00 -6.36 -9.50
C ASP A 272 -16.57 -5.77 -9.57
N ASN A 273 -16.39 -4.59 -10.16
CA ASN A 273 -15.08 -3.96 -10.29
C ASN A 273 -14.74 -3.11 -9.05
N PRO A 274 -13.75 -3.51 -8.22
CA PRO A 274 -13.39 -2.80 -6.99
C PRO A 274 -12.91 -1.37 -7.26
N SER A 275 -12.20 -1.14 -8.37
CA SER A 275 -11.69 0.19 -8.72
C SER A 275 -12.81 1.18 -9.00
N LYS A 276 -13.90 0.71 -9.61
CA LYS A 276 -15.08 1.54 -9.89
C LYS A 276 -15.87 1.84 -8.62
N ILE A 277 -15.97 0.88 -7.70
CA ILE A 277 -16.60 1.08 -6.39
C ILE A 277 -15.80 2.12 -5.57
N ALA A 278 -14.48 1.99 -5.53
CA ALA A 278 -13.59 2.89 -4.80
C ALA A 278 -13.56 4.33 -5.35
N ALA A 279 -13.86 4.51 -6.65
CA ALA A 279 -13.98 5.83 -7.30
C ALA A 279 -15.38 6.45 -7.16
N GLY A 280 -16.36 5.72 -6.61
CA GLY A 280 -17.71 6.23 -6.37
C GLY A 280 -17.78 7.23 -5.21
N TYR A 281 -18.95 7.81 -5.01
CA TYR A 281 -19.21 8.81 -3.96
C TYR A 281 -18.72 8.40 -2.56
N GLY A 282 -19.07 7.18 -2.12
CA GLY A 282 -18.65 6.69 -0.80
C GLY A 282 -17.13 6.48 -0.69
N GLY A 283 -16.47 6.11 -1.79
CA GLY A 283 -15.01 5.95 -1.82
C GLY A 283 -14.28 7.28 -1.71
N THR A 284 -14.81 8.34 -2.34
CA THR A 284 -14.29 9.71 -2.20
C THR A 284 -14.45 10.23 -0.78
N LEU A 285 -15.61 10.02 -0.15
CA LEU A 285 -15.81 10.37 1.27
C LEU A 285 -14.84 9.62 2.19
N ASN A 286 -14.64 8.32 1.95
CA ASN A 286 -13.67 7.53 2.69
C ASN A 286 -12.25 8.12 2.59
N LEU A 287 -11.82 8.53 1.40
CA LEU A 287 -10.53 9.19 1.21
C LEU A 287 -10.46 10.52 1.97
N MET A 288 -11.47 11.38 1.83
CA MET A 288 -11.49 12.69 2.49
C MET A 288 -11.41 12.57 4.01
N PHE A 289 -12.27 11.74 4.62
CA PHE A 289 -12.24 11.54 6.07
C PHE A 289 -10.94 10.91 6.55
N SER A 290 -10.38 9.95 5.78
CA SER A 290 -9.09 9.33 6.12
C SER A 290 -7.94 10.34 6.07
N LEU A 291 -7.90 11.23 5.07
CA LEU A 291 -6.87 12.28 4.95
C LEU A 291 -6.97 13.30 6.09
N ILE A 292 -8.18 13.78 6.41
CA ILE A 292 -8.40 14.70 7.52
C ILE A 292 -7.98 14.04 8.84
N PHE A 293 -8.39 12.80 9.06
CA PHE A 293 -8.04 12.04 10.26
C PHE A 293 -6.53 11.88 10.43
N ILE A 294 -5.82 11.49 9.35
CA ILE A 294 -4.35 11.39 9.34
C ILE A 294 -3.72 12.74 9.67
N ALA A 295 -4.14 13.82 9.01
CA ALA A 295 -3.58 15.15 9.22
C ALA A 295 -3.74 15.63 10.67
N VAL A 296 -4.91 15.41 11.27
CA VAL A 296 -5.18 15.81 12.67
C VAL A 296 -4.32 15.00 13.64
N VAL A 297 -4.30 13.67 13.52
CA VAL A 297 -3.53 12.81 14.44
C VAL A 297 -2.03 13.08 14.33
N ILE A 298 -1.50 13.17 13.10
CA ILE A 298 -0.08 13.48 12.90
C ILE A 298 0.23 14.88 13.40
N GLY A 299 -0.63 15.87 13.15
CA GLY A 299 -0.46 17.23 13.64
C GLY A 299 -0.38 17.32 15.17
N LEU A 300 -1.21 16.56 15.88
CA LEU A 300 -1.18 16.48 17.35
C LEU A 300 0.16 16.00 17.90
N ILE A 301 0.80 15.05 17.23
CA ILE A 301 2.08 14.46 17.66
C ILE A 301 3.28 15.26 17.15
N ALA A 302 3.17 15.82 15.94
CA ALA A 302 4.18 16.68 15.34
C ALA A 302 4.41 17.96 16.15
N ALA A 303 3.35 18.54 16.73
CA ALA A 303 3.42 19.78 17.49
C ALA A 303 4.39 19.74 18.69
N PRO A 304 4.26 18.83 19.69
CA PRO A 304 5.20 18.75 20.80
C PRO A 304 6.62 18.41 20.34
N CYS A 305 6.76 17.54 19.32
CA CYS A 305 8.07 17.21 18.76
C CYS A 305 8.76 18.41 18.10
N HIS A 306 8.02 19.24 17.36
CA HIS A 306 8.56 20.43 16.73
C HIS A 306 8.95 21.50 17.76
N LEU A 307 8.10 21.72 18.78
CA LEU A 307 8.38 22.69 19.84
C LEU A 307 9.61 22.31 20.68
N TYR A 308 9.84 21.02 20.90
CA TYR A 308 11.01 20.51 21.59
C TYR A 308 12.26 20.57 20.71
N PHE A 309 12.30 19.87 19.56
CA PHE A 309 13.52 19.72 18.77
C PHE A 309 13.91 20.93 17.91
N ALA A 310 12.96 21.79 17.53
CA ALA A 310 13.23 22.90 16.62
C ALA A 310 13.41 24.23 17.34
N ARG A 311 12.78 24.39 18.50
CA ARG A 311 12.70 25.67 19.20
C ARG A 311 13.24 25.64 20.62
N ASP A 312 13.58 24.46 21.16
CA ASP A 312 14.06 24.28 22.54
C ASP A 312 13.17 24.99 23.59
N LEU A 313 11.86 25.12 23.29
CA LEU A 313 10.90 25.89 24.11
C LEU A 313 10.34 25.08 25.28
N LEU A 314 10.47 23.75 25.24
CA LEU A 314 9.88 22.83 26.21
C LEU A 314 10.95 22.17 27.06
N SER A 315 10.75 22.16 28.37
CA SER A 315 11.50 21.27 29.25
C SER A 315 11.15 19.80 28.96
N VAL A 316 12.05 18.87 29.32
CA VAL A 316 11.85 17.43 29.10
C VAL A 316 10.54 16.92 29.74
N SER A 317 10.17 17.43 30.92
CA SER A 317 8.93 17.05 31.61
C SER A 317 7.69 17.59 30.89
N ALA A 318 7.72 18.84 30.44
CA ALA A 318 6.63 19.43 29.67
C ALA A 318 6.45 18.73 28.33
N PHE A 319 7.55 18.41 27.64
CA PHE A 319 7.53 17.66 26.38
C PHE A 319 6.84 16.30 26.55
N ARG A 320 7.24 15.51 27.54
CA ARG A 320 6.62 14.20 27.82
C ARG A 320 5.13 14.32 28.15
N PHE A 321 4.75 15.31 28.96
CA PHE A 321 3.35 15.56 29.29
C PHE A 321 2.49 15.87 28.04
N TRP A 322 2.93 16.82 27.21
CA TRP A 322 2.22 17.18 25.99
C TRP A 322 2.15 16.04 24.98
N LEU A 323 3.20 15.20 24.92
CA LEU A 323 3.23 14.05 24.05
C LEU A 323 2.24 12.97 24.50
N VAL A 324 2.16 12.66 25.80
CA VAL A 324 1.16 11.73 26.33
C VAL A 324 -0.26 12.26 26.10
N LEU A 325 -0.47 13.56 26.34
CA LEU A 325 -1.76 14.20 26.07
C LEU A 325 -2.15 14.09 24.59
N ALA A 326 -1.20 14.31 23.68
CA ALA A 326 -1.41 14.16 22.24
C ALA A 326 -1.76 12.72 21.86
N LEU A 327 -1.09 11.72 22.43
CA LEU A 327 -1.41 10.30 22.22
C LEU A 327 -2.80 9.93 22.76
N CYS A 328 -3.17 10.42 23.94
CA CYS A 328 -4.51 10.22 24.50
C CYS A 328 -5.58 10.86 23.62
N ALA A 329 -5.36 12.09 23.16
CA ALA A 329 -6.27 12.78 22.24
C ALA A 329 -6.39 12.02 20.90
N ALA A 330 -5.27 11.54 20.34
CA ALA A 330 -5.25 10.73 19.14
C ALA A 330 -6.00 9.40 19.31
N ALA A 331 -5.85 8.74 20.47
CA ALA A 331 -6.57 7.50 20.79
C ALA A 331 -8.09 7.73 20.88
N ILE A 332 -8.53 8.84 21.49
CA ILE A 332 -9.96 9.22 21.55
C ILE A 332 -10.48 9.50 20.14
N LEU A 333 -9.75 10.28 19.33
CA LEU A 333 -10.12 10.56 17.95
C LEU A 333 -10.20 9.29 17.11
N SER A 334 -9.27 8.37 17.30
CA SER A 334 -9.29 7.06 16.63
C SER A 334 -10.49 6.23 17.06
N ALA A 335 -10.78 6.15 18.36
CA ALA A 335 -11.97 5.47 18.86
C ALA A 335 -13.26 6.05 18.25
N LEU A 336 -13.38 7.38 18.14
CA LEU A 336 -14.50 8.04 17.47
C LEU A 336 -14.55 7.72 15.97
N ALA A 337 -13.41 7.80 15.29
CA ALA A 337 -13.25 7.48 13.88
C ALA A 337 -13.52 6.00 13.56
N THR A 338 -13.41 5.10 14.54
CA THR A 338 -13.75 3.69 14.40
C THR A 338 -15.21 3.43 14.74
N VAL A 339 -15.66 3.87 15.91
CA VAL A 339 -16.99 3.54 16.44
C VAL A 339 -18.10 4.21 15.64
N LEU A 340 -17.98 5.49 15.28
CA LEU A 340 -19.05 6.20 14.58
C LEU A 340 -19.33 5.60 13.19
N PRO A 341 -18.33 5.41 12.29
CA PRO A 341 -18.58 4.82 10.98
C PRO A 341 -19.05 3.38 11.06
N LEU A 342 -18.54 2.58 12.01
CA LEU A 342 -18.99 1.19 12.18
C LEU A 342 -20.44 1.11 12.67
N LEU A 343 -20.87 2.00 13.57
CA LEU A 343 -22.26 2.03 14.06
C LEU A 343 -23.22 2.50 12.96
N ILE A 344 -22.86 3.55 12.21
CA ILE A 344 -23.63 4.05 11.07
C ILE A 344 -23.71 2.97 9.97
N GLY A 345 -22.56 2.38 9.65
CA GLY A 345 -22.44 1.28 8.71
C GLY A 345 -23.29 0.08 9.11
N LEU A 346 -23.27 -0.34 10.38
CA LEU A 346 -24.09 -1.44 10.87
C LEU A 346 -25.59 -1.14 10.78
N ARG A 347 -26.01 0.10 11.06
CA ARG A 347 -27.42 0.51 10.93
C ARG A 347 -27.88 0.49 9.46
N SER A 348 -27.09 1.04 8.55
CA SER A 348 -27.35 0.98 7.11
C SER A 348 -27.41 -0.48 6.64
N PHE A 349 -26.39 -1.25 7.03
CA PHE A 349 -26.25 -2.65 6.65
C PHE A 349 -27.36 -3.56 7.17
N ARG A 350 -28.01 -3.23 8.30
CA ARG A 350 -29.20 -3.95 8.80
C ARG A 350 -30.48 -3.64 8.01
N ARG A 351 -30.56 -2.49 7.33
CA ARG A 351 -31.73 -2.08 6.55
C ARG A 351 -31.70 -2.61 5.11
N LEU A 352 -30.57 -3.16 4.66
CA LEU A 352 -30.47 -3.79 3.34
C LEU A 352 -31.34 -5.05 3.33
N GLU A 353 -32.39 -5.01 2.51
CA GLU A 353 -33.14 -6.19 2.11
C GLU A 353 -32.41 -6.88 0.95
N PHE A 354 -32.50 -8.20 0.90
CA PHE A 354 -31.75 -9.04 -0.05
C PHE A 354 -32.37 -9.01 -1.45
#